data_AF-A0A428VWU3-F1
#
_entry.id   AF-A0A428VWU3-F1
#
_cell.length_a   1.000
_cell.length_b   1.000
_cell.length_c   1.000
_cell.angle_alpha   90.00
_cell.angle_beta   90.00
_cell.angle_gamma   90.00
#
_symmetry.space_group_name_H-M   'P 1'
#
loop_
_entity.id
_entity.type
_entity.pdbx_description
1 polymer ?
#
loop_
_entity_poly.entity_id
_entity_poly.type
_entity_poly.pdbx_seq_one_letter_code
_entity_poly.pdbx_strand_id
1 'polypeptide(L)' 'MPRSLKKGPFVDDHLLKKVEVQNEKNSKNVIKTWSRRSTIIPDMLGHTIAVHDGRKHV' A
#
# COMPACT_ATOMS: atom_id res chain seq x y z
N MET A 1 0.29 13.55 -10.25
CA MET A 1 1.65 13.97 -10.65
C MET A 1 2.52 12.73 -10.82
N PRO A 2 2.95 12.37 -12.03
CA PRO A 2 3.85 11.24 -12.24
C PRO A 2 5.23 11.57 -11.66
N ARG A 3 5.85 10.60 -10.95
CA ARG A 3 7.24 10.75 -10.50
C ARG A 3 8.21 10.37 -11.62
N SER A 4 9.43 10.88 -11.55
CA SER A 4 10.49 10.56 -12.50
C SER A 4 10.78 9.06 -12.52
N LEU A 5 10.88 8.48 -13.72
CA LEU A 5 11.19 7.06 -13.95
C LEU A 5 12.48 6.61 -13.24
N LYS A 6 13.50 7.47 -13.17
CA LYS A 6 14.78 7.15 -12.52
C LYS A 6 14.68 6.91 -11.01
N LYS A 7 13.61 7.40 -10.36
CA LYS A 7 13.42 7.32 -8.89
C LYS A 7 12.59 6.10 -8.46
N GLY A 8 12.07 5.32 -9.41
CA GLY A 8 11.22 4.15 -9.12
C GLY A 8 9.85 4.50 -8.54
N PRO A 9 8.98 3.51 -8.24
CA PRO A 9 7.71 3.68 -7.54
C PRO A 9 7.90 4.23 -6.11
N PHE A 10 6.88 4.87 -5.52
CA PHE A 10 6.94 5.42 -4.17
C PHE A 10 5.90 4.67 -3.40
N VAL A 11 6.31 4.14 -2.27
CA VAL A 11 5.45 3.51 -1.30
C VAL A 11 5.83 4.12 0.03
N ASP A 12 4.83 4.43 0.83
CA ASP A 12 5.07 4.90 2.19
C ASP A 12 5.59 3.76 3.05
N ASP A 13 6.65 4.01 3.83
CA ASP A 13 7.33 2.98 4.63
C ASP A 13 6.37 2.22 5.57
N HIS A 14 5.37 2.92 6.11
CA HIS A 14 4.37 2.29 6.99
C HIS A 14 3.41 1.35 6.24
N LEU A 15 3.14 1.63 4.96
CA LEU A 15 2.33 0.76 4.12
C LEU A 15 3.14 -0.45 3.68
N LEU A 16 4.40 -0.23 3.27
CA LEU A 16 5.31 -1.28 2.85
C LEU A 16 5.50 -2.32 3.96
N LYS A 17 5.84 -1.88 5.19
CA LYS A 17 6.00 -2.78 6.34
C LYS A 17 4.76 -3.63 6.63
N LYS A 18 3.56 -3.08 6.48
CA LYS A 18 2.31 -3.84 6.70
C LYS A 18 2.12 -4.92 5.66
N VAL A 19 2.46 -4.63 4.39
CA VAL A 19 2.38 -5.58 3.28
C VAL A 19 3.41 -6.68 3.45
N GLU A 20 4.66 -6.34 3.80
CA GLU A 20 5.73 -7.32 4.08
C GLU A 20 5.33 -8.29 5.20
N VAL A 21 4.87 -7.76 6.34
CA VAL A 21 4.42 -8.59 7.47
C VAL A 21 3.25 -9.51 7.08
N GLN A 22 2.35 -9.05 6.21
CA GLN A 22 1.23 -9.88 5.75
C GLN A 22 1.67 -10.94 4.74
N ASN A 23 2.64 -10.63 3.88
CA ASN A 23 3.25 -11.58 2.96
C ASN A 23 3.98 -12.70 3.71
N GLU A 24 4.80 -12.35 4.71
CA GLU A 24 5.48 -13.33 5.57
C GLU A 24 4.49 -14.25 6.29
N LYS A 25 3.37 -13.67 6.76
CA LYS A 25 2.32 -14.41 7.47
C LYS A 25 1.33 -15.13 6.56
N ASN A 26 1.43 -14.96 5.23
CA ASN A 26 0.42 -15.39 4.25
C ASN A 26 -1.03 -15.03 4.65
N SER A 27 -1.21 -13.92 5.36
CA SER A 27 -2.52 -13.51 5.91
C SER A 27 -3.10 -12.36 5.09
N LYS A 28 -4.35 -12.48 4.64
CA LYS A 28 -5.03 -11.49 3.78
C LYS A 28 -5.92 -10.54 4.58
N ASN A 29 -5.42 -10.01 5.69
CA ASN A 29 -6.19 -9.10 6.52
C ASN A 29 -6.30 -7.72 5.85
N VAL A 30 -7.41 -7.01 6.06
CA VAL A 30 -7.60 -5.68 5.46
C VAL A 30 -6.58 -4.68 6.01
N ILE A 31 -5.74 -4.12 5.13
CA ILE A 31 -4.76 -3.09 5.45
C ILE A 31 -5.42 -1.72 5.35
N LYS A 32 -5.62 -1.03 6.48
CA LYS A 32 -6.05 0.38 6.49
C LYS A 32 -4.85 1.31 6.24
N THR A 33 -5.02 2.23 5.29
CA THR A 33 -4.01 3.22 4.94
C THR A 33 -4.60 4.61 4.73
N TRP A 34 -3.87 5.63 5.20
CA TRP A 34 -4.10 7.04 4.86
C TRP A 34 -3.20 7.50 3.69
N SER A 35 -2.24 6.66 3.28
CA SER A 35 -1.31 7.01 2.21
C SER A 35 -1.94 6.80 0.84
N ARG A 36 -2.70 7.80 0.39
CA ARG A 36 -3.25 7.90 -0.97
C ARG A 36 -2.23 8.22 -2.07
N ARG A 37 -0.97 8.41 -1.70
CA ARG A 37 0.13 8.79 -2.62
C ARG A 37 1.01 7.59 -3.02
N SER A 38 0.81 6.43 -2.40
CA SER A 38 1.60 5.23 -2.68
C SER A 38 1.21 4.62 -4.02
N THR A 39 2.21 4.10 -4.74
CA THR A 39 2.04 3.39 -6.00
C THR A 39 1.83 1.91 -5.69
N ILE A 40 0.92 1.25 -6.41
CA ILE A 40 0.72 -0.20 -6.28
C ILE A 40 1.96 -0.91 -6.84
N ILE A 41 2.55 -1.78 -6.02
CA ILE A 41 3.70 -2.61 -6.38
C ILE A 41 3.29 -4.10 -6.43
N PRO A 42 4.06 -4.98 -7.10
CA PRO A 42 3.72 -6.40 -7.21
C PRO A 42 3.50 -7.11 -5.87
N ASP A 43 4.22 -6.70 -4.81
CA ASP A 43 4.08 -7.30 -3.47
C ASP A 43 2.72 -7.06 -2.81
N MET A 44 1.93 -6.10 -3.34
CA MET A 44 0.59 -5.79 -2.87
C MET A 44 -0.50 -6.65 -3.54
N LEU A 45 -0.14 -7.51 -4.50
CA LEU A 45 -1.11 -8.33 -5.21
C LEU A 45 -1.78 -9.34 -4.27
N GLY A 46 -3.11 -9.36 -4.29
CA GLY A 46 -3.93 -10.24 -3.44
C GLY A 46 -4.21 -9.70 -2.03
N HIS A 47 -3.70 -8.52 -1.68
CA HIS A 47 -4.03 -7.83 -0.44
C HIS A 47 -5.26 -6.93 -0.61
N THR A 48 -6.08 -6.84 0.44
CA THR A 48 -7.19 -5.88 0.49
C THR A 48 -6.73 -4.62 1.21
N ILE A 49 -6.64 -3.51 0.48
CA ILE A 49 -6.18 -2.23 1.02
C ILE A 49 -7.39 -1.30 1.13
N ALA A 50 -7.73 -0.91 2.36
CA ALA A 50 -8.77 0.07 2.63
C ALA A 50 -8.14 1.46 2.69
N VAL A 51 -8.43 2.32 1.70
CA VAL A 51 -7.81 3.64 1.53
C VAL A 51 -8.72 4.73 2.08
N HIS A 52 -8.19 5.65 2.89
CA HIS A 52 -8.95 6.76 3.44
C HIS A 52 -9.24 7.84 2.39
N ASP A 53 -10.53 8.12 2.14
CA ASP A 53 -10.99 9.14 1.18
C ASP A 53 -11.15 10.55 1.79
N GLY A 54 -11.06 10.68 3.11
CA GLY A 54 -11.33 11.91 3.87
C GLY A 54 -12.51 11.80 4.83
N ARG A 55 -13.36 10.78 4.65
CA ARG A 55 -14.52 10.49 5.50
C ARG A 55 -14.51 9.05 6.02
N LYS A 56 -14.14 8.09 5.19
CA LYS A 56 -14.10 6.65 5.51
C LYS A 56 -12.97 5.95 4.77
N HIS A 57 -12.66 4.74 5.21
CA HIS A 57 -11.80 3.84 4.44
C HIS A 57 -12.67 3.06 3.46
N VAL A 58 -12.30 3.14 2.18
CA VAL A 58 -12.96 2.46 1.05
C VAL A 58 -12.10 1.31 0.57
#